data_AF-A0A842J6W2-F1
#
_entry.id   AF-A0A842J6W2-F1
#
_cell.length_a   1.000
_cell.length_b   1.000
_cell.length_c   1.000
_cell.angle_alpha   90.00
_cell.angle_beta   90.00
_cell.angle_gamma   90.00
#
_symmetry.space_group_name_H-M   'P 1'
#
loop_
_entity.id
_entity.type
_entity.pdbx_description
1 polymer ?
#
loop_
_entity_poly.entity_id
_entity_poly.type
_entity_poly.pdbx_seq_one_letter_code
_entity_poly.pdbx_strand_id
1 'polypeptide(L)'
;MQKLDCHVSEWFGQMRARNEAVADHFKSRKIPYDESNLIEVLESSQDKFDLLWATIALRELGTARAISALKGAVKFKSQDVQGSAALTIAFLANGGENGFLASLLASKEYRAKFYAMTGILYKEDAAHSALPFVLEYSAKATKGCKVLAKTACEGLDWLYLARYGAHLPQAQEIFDKINKNRKYVDENVFTRLAGEFPQIFTI
;
A
#
# COMPACT_ATOMS: atom_id res chain seq x y z
N MET A 1 -14.81 -9.26 16.30
CA MET A 1 -14.75 -8.28 15.20
C MET A 1 -13.48 -8.53 14.42
N GLN A 2 -13.50 -8.55 13.09
CA GLN A 2 -12.31 -8.79 12.27
C GLN A 2 -11.38 -7.57 12.34
N LYS A 3 -10.06 -7.77 12.48
CA LYS A 3 -9.07 -6.68 12.49
C LYS A 3 -9.10 -5.92 11.16
N LEU A 4 -8.73 -4.65 11.13
CA LEU A 4 -8.75 -3.86 9.90
C LEU A 4 -7.81 -4.44 8.83
N ASP A 5 -6.68 -5.02 9.23
CA ASP A 5 -5.62 -5.55 8.36
C ASP A 5 -5.65 -7.08 8.17
N CYS A 6 -6.60 -7.80 8.76
CA CYS A 6 -6.70 -9.26 8.56
C CYS A 6 -6.73 -9.63 7.07
N HIS A 7 -7.38 -8.80 6.26
CA HIS A 7 -7.45 -8.95 4.81
C HIS A 7 -6.11 -8.71 4.12
N VAL A 8 -5.18 -7.94 4.71
CA VAL A 8 -3.86 -7.69 4.11
C VAL A 8 -3.08 -8.99 3.98
N SER A 9 -2.94 -9.74 5.07
CA SER A 9 -2.20 -11.01 5.06
C SER A 9 -2.86 -12.06 4.16
N GLU A 10 -4.19 -12.18 4.22
CA GLU A 10 -4.96 -13.08 3.35
C GLU A 10 -4.80 -12.71 1.87
N TRP A 11 -4.86 -11.41 1.56
CA TRP A 11 -4.70 -10.88 0.22
C TRP A 11 -3.32 -11.18 -0.36
N PHE A 12 -2.25 -10.95 0.41
CA PHE A 12 -0.90 -11.33 -0.02
C PHE A 12 -0.74 -12.84 -0.20
N GLY A 13 -1.45 -13.66 0.57
CA GLY A 13 -1.49 -15.12 0.38
C GLY A 13 -2.11 -15.52 -0.96
N GLN A 14 -3.26 -14.91 -1.31
CA GLN A 14 -3.95 -15.15 -2.57
C GLN A 14 -3.17 -14.65 -3.79
N MET A 15 -2.38 -13.57 -3.63
CA MET A 15 -1.61 -12.96 -4.73
C MET A 15 -0.50 -13.84 -5.30
N ARG A 16 -0.06 -14.89 -4.59
CA ARG A 16 0.96 -15.85 -5.09
C ARG A 16 0.38 -16.85 -6.10
N ALA A 17 -0.94 -16.96 -6.21
CA ALA A 17 -1.56 -17.90 -7.12
C ALA A 17 -1.25 -17.56 -8.58
N ARG A 18 -0.93 -18.59 -9.37
CA ARG A 18 -0.74 -18.47 -10.81
C ARG A 18 -1.97 -17.82 -11.44
N ASN A 19 -1.74 -16.79 -12.25
CA ASN A 19 -2.80 -16.05 -12.91
C ASN A 19 -2.81 -16.39 -14.40
N GLU A 20 -3.75 -17.23 -14.82
CA GLU A 20 -3.85 -17.73 -16.21
C GLU A 20 -4.00 -16.58 -17.21
N ALA A 21 -4.76 -15.54 -16.87
CA ALA A 21 -4.92 -14.37 -17.73
C ALA A 21 -3.60 -13.60 -17.93
N VAL A 22 -2.73 -13.55 -16.91
CA VAL A 22 -1.40 -12.96 -17.01
C VAL A 22 -0.53 -13.78 -17.97
N ALA A 23 -0.51 -15.11 -17.79
CA ALA A 23 0.26 -16.00 -18.65
C ALA A 23 -0.21 -15.93 -20.11
N ASP A 24 -1.52 -15.87 -20.34
CA ASP A 24 -2.12 -15.75 -21.67
C ASP A 24 -1.80 -14.39 -22.33
N HIS A 25 -1.74 -13.30 -21.56
CA HIS A 25 -1.27 -12.01 -22.06
C HIS A 25 0.13 -12.13 -22.68
N PHE A 26 1.10 -12.66 -21.94
CA PHE A 26 2.48 -12.77 -22.42
C PHE A 26 2.63 -13.81 -23.54
N LYS A 27 1.87 -14.90 -23.49
CA LYS A 27 1.78 -15.86 -24.60
C LYS A 27 1.31 -15.19 -25.89
N SER A 28 0.27 -14.35 -25.83
CA SER A 28 -0.24 -13.62 -27.00
C SER A 28 0.77 -12.61 -27.56
N ARG A 29 1.59 -12.02 -26.69
CA ARG A 29 2.68 -11.11 -27.03
C ARG A 29 3.95 -11.81 -27.51
N LYS A 30 4.00 -13.14 -27.43
CA LYS A 30 5.19 -13.97 -27.69
C LYS A 30 6.39 -13.58 -26.82
N ILE A 31 6.11 -13.09 -25.60
CA ILE A 31 7.12 -12.77 -24.60
C ILE A 31 7.25 -13.98 -23.66
N PRO A 32 8.45 -14.52 -23.43
CA PRO A 32 8.65 -15.59 -22.46
C PRO A 32 8.16 -15.22 -21.05
N TYR A 33 7.46 -16.15 -20.40
CA TYR A 33 6.90 -15.95 -19.06
C TYR A 33 7.94 -16.29 -17.98
N ASP A 34 9.00 -15.50 -17.90
CA ASP A 34 10.08 -15.62 -16.91
C ASP A 34 10.52 -14.24 -16.37
N GLU A 35 11.19 -14.23 -15.21
CA GLU A 35 11.58 -12.99 -14.52
C GLU A 35 12.35 -12.01 -15.42
N SER A 36 13.32 -12.48 -16.19
CA SER A 36 14.21 -11.61 -16.99
C SER A 36 13.43 -10.88 -18.08
N ASN A 37 12.58 -11.60 -18.80
CA ASN A 37 11.75 -11.01 -19.85
C ASN A 37 10.69 -10.05 -19.27
N LEU A 38 10.14 -10.36 -18.10
CA LEU A 38 9.18 -9.49 -17.43
C LEU A 38 9.84 -8.20 -16.90
N ILE A 39 11.09 -8.26 -16.43
CA ILE A 39 11.88 -7.08 -16.09
C ILE A 39 12.11 -6.21 -17.33
N GLU A 40 12.49 -6.80 -18.47
CA GLU A 40 12.67 -6.06 -19.73
C GLU A 40 11.38 -5.37 -20.17
N VAL A 41 10.22 -6.01 -20.00
CA VAL A 41 8.91 -5.40 -20.25
C VAL A 41 8.70 -4.15 -19.37
N LEU A 42 9.03 -4.22 -18.08
CA LEU A 42 8.91 -3.07 -17.17
C LEU A 42 9.82 -1.90 -17.55
N GLU A 43 10.99 -2.19 -18.12
CA GLU A 43 12.00 -1.19 -18.47
C GLU A 43 11.75 -0.55 -19.84
N SER A 44 11.16 -1.28 -20.79
CA SER A 44 11.02 -0.86 -22.18
C SER A 44 9.60 -0.49 -22.60
N SER A 45 8.57 -1.14 -22.04
CA SER A 45 7.20 -0.93 -22.49
C SER A 45 6.62 0.39 -22.01
N GLN A 46 5.81 1.01 -22.87
CA GLN A 46 4.98 2.18 -22.54
C GLN A 46 3.48 1.81 -22.44
N ASP A 47 3.14 0.56 -22.72
CA ASP A 47 1.77 0.07 -22.68
C ASP A 47 1.33 -0.20 -21.24
N LYS A 48 0.13 0.30 -20.88
CA LYS A 48 -0.42 0.13 -19.53
C LYS A 48 -0.57 -1.35 -19.18
N PHE A 49 -1.08 -2.17 -20.10
CA PHE A 49 -1.40 -3.56 -19.81
C PHE A 49 -0.14 -4.41 -19.72
N ASP A 50 0.84 -4.19 -20.60
CA ASP A 50 2.13 -4.86 -20.51
C ASP A 50 2.80 -4.59 -19.15
N LEU A 51 2.84 -3.32 -18.71
CA LEU A 51 3.40 -2.96 -17.41
C LEU A 51 2.59 -3.55 -16.26
N LEU A 52 1.25 -3.44 -16.30
CA LEU A 52 0.39 -3.98 -15.25
C LEU A 52 0.57 -5.50 -15.12
N TRP A 53 0.48 -6.22 -16.23
CA TRP A 53 0.61 -7.68 -16.21
C TRP A 53 2.02 -8.13 -15.84
N ALA A 54 3.06 -7.38 -16.22
CA ALA A 54 4.43 -7.70 -15.78
C ALA A 54 4.59 -7.52 -14.27
N THR A 55 4.04 -6.44 -13.69
CA THR A 55 4.07 -6.26 -12.23
C THR A 55 3.35 -7.38 -11.47
N ILE A 56 2.26 -7.93 -12.04
CA ILE A 56 1.50 -9.03 -11.43
C ILE A 56 2.26 -10.35 -11.59
N ALA A 57 2.76 -10.65 -12.80
CA ALA A 57 3.55 -11.85 -13.08
C ALA A 57 4.77 -11.97 -12.16
N LEU A 58 5.44 -10.84 -11.90
CA LEU A 58 6.61 -10.79 -11.01
C LEU A 58 6.27 -11.07 -9.54
N ARG A 59 5.00 -11.13 -9.12
CA ARG A 59 4.65 -11.63 -7.79
C ARG A 59 4.81 -13.15 -7.69
N GLU A 60 4.57 -13.85 -8.78
CA GLU A 60 4.71 -15.30 -8.88
C GLU A 60 6.19 -15.67 -9.17
N LEU A 61 6.79 -14.99 -10.14
CA LEU A 61 8.08 -15.38 -10.72
C LEU A 61 9.27 -14.54 -10.25
N GLY A 62 9.00 -13.36 -9.69
CA GLY A 62 10.03 -12.38 -9.42
C GLY A 62 10.82 -12.67 -8.14
N THR A 63 12.00 -12.07 -8.10
CA THR A 63 12.88 -12.02 -6.93
C THR A 63 13.23 -10.57 -6.62
N ALA A 64 14.08 -10.33 -5.62
CA ALA A 64 14.58 -9.00 -5.30
C ALA A 64 15.26 -8.29 -6.52
N ARG A 65 15.70 -9.04 -7.54
CA ARG A 65 16.26 -8.47 -8.78
C ARG A 65 15.28 -7.55 -9.50
N ALA A 66 13.98 -7.84 -9.44
CA ALA A 66 12.96 -7.04 -10.12
C ALA A 66 12.64 -5.69 -9.44
N ILE A 67 13.10 -5.47 -8.20
CA ILE A 67 12.74 -4.29 -7.40
C ILE A 67 13.10 -2.98 -8.11
N SER A 68 14.27 -2.91 -8.76
CA SER A 68 14.70 -1.70 -9.46
C SER A 68 13.74 -1.34 -10.61
N ALA A 69 13.39 -2.30 -11.46
CA ALA A 69 12.45 -2.11 -12.55
C ALA A 69 11.03 -1.77 -12.04
N LEU A 70 10.59 -2.42 -10.96
CA LEU A 70 9.31 -2.10 -10.31
C LEU A 70 9.27 -0.67 -9.76
N LYS A 71 10.37 -0.16 -9.19
CA LYS A 71 10.48 1.26 -8.77
C LYS A 71 10.34 2.22 -9.94
N GLY A 72 10.74 1.80 -11.15
CA GLY A 72 10.43 2.49 -12.40
C GLY A 72 8.92 2.50 -12.68
N ALA A 73 8.28 1.34 -12.64
CA ALA A 73 6.84 1.18 -12.88
C ALA A 73 5.95 1.97 -11.89
N VAL A 74 6.39 2.14 -10.63
CA VAL A 74 5.71 2.99 -9.63
C VAL A 74 5.56 4.46 -10.08
N LYS A 75 6.40 4.92 -11.02
CA LYS A 75 6.33 6.29 -11.56
C LYS A 75 5.35 6.42 -12.74
N PHE A 76 4.77 5.32 -13.19
CA PHE A 76 3.83 5.34 -14.31
C PHE A 76 2.56 6.12 -13.96
N LYS A 77 1.90 6.69 -14.97
CA LYS A 77 0.72 7.58 -14.77
C LYS A 77 -0.54 6.86 -14.29
N SER A 78 -0.64 5.55 -14.51
CA SER A 78 -1.82 4.77 -14.15
C SER A 78 -1.75 4.30 -12.70
N GLN A 79 -2.77 4.66 -11.91
CA GLN A 79 -2.89 4.24 -10.52
C GLN A 79 -2.85 2.71 -10.35
N ASP A 80 -3.39 1.95 -11.30
CA ASP A 80 -3.36 0.48 -11.27
C ASP A 80 -1.92 -0.05 -11.34
N VAL A 81 -1.12 0.50 -12.27
CA VAL A 81 0.30 0.13 -12.41
C VAL A 81 1.09 0.57 -11.18
N GLN A 82 0.87 1.80 -10.71
CA GLN A 82 1.52 2.33 -9.50
C GLN A 82 1.28 1.43 -8.29
N GLY A 83 0.02 1.15 -8.00
CA GLY A 83 -0.39 0.34 -6.86
C GLY A 83 0.10 -1.09 -6.99
N SER A 84 -0.05 -1.68 -8.19
CA SER A 84 0.40 -3.03 -8.45
C SER A 84 1.91 -3.18 -8.24
N ALA A 85 2.71 -2.24 -8.77
CA ALA A 85 4.15 -2.23 -8.59
C ALA A 85 4.56 -2.05 -7.12
N ALA A 86 3.93 -1.14 -6.38
CA ALA A 86 4.22 -0.93 -4.95
C ALA A 86 3.95 -2.18 -4.11
N LEU A 87 2.85 -2.89 -4.35
CA LEU A 87 2.57 -4.16 -3.69
C LEU A 87 3.57 -5.25 -4.04
N THR A 88 3.92 -5.36 -5.33
CA THR A 88 4.90 -6.36 -5.78
C THR A 88 6.26 -6.09 -5.13
N ILE A 89 6.67 -4.82 -4.98
CA ILE A 89 7.86 -4.45 -4.22
C ILE A 89 7.75 -4.90 -2.77
N ALA A 90 6.64 -4.59 -2.08
CA ALA A 90 6.45 -4.99 -0.69
C ALA A 90 6.57 -6.51 -0.49
N PHE A 91 5.99 -7.26 -1.42
CA PHE A 91 6.03 -8.71 -1.42
C PHE A 91 7.45 -9.26 -1.64
N LEU A 92 8.14 -8.80 -2.68
CA LEU A 92 9.46 -9.30 -3.05
C LEU A 92 10.56 -8.85 -2.07
N ALA A 93 10.42 -7.66 -1.50
CA ALA A 93 11.37 -7.11 -0.54
C ALA A 93 11.18 -7.65 0.89
N ASN A 94 10.04 -8.26 1.19
CA ASN A 94 9.72 -8.79 2.53
C ASN A 94 10.01 -7.79 3.66
N GLY A 95 9.61 -6.53 3.48
CA GLY A 95 9.85 -5.41 4.42
C GLY A 95 11.12 -4.60 4.16
N GLY A 96 12.07 -5.09 3.36
CA GLY A 96 13.34 -4.39 3.07
C GLY A 96 13.18 -3.06 2.32
N GLU A 97 12.00 -2.79 1.75
CA GLU A 97 11.69 -1.58 0.99
C GLU A 97 10.63 -0.70 1.67
N ASN A 98 10.36 -0.89 2.96
CA ASN A 98 9.37 -0.09 3.71
C ASN A 98 9.70 1.40 3.71
N GLY A 99 10.98 1.78 3.74
CA GLY A 99 11.40 3.18 3.60
C GLY A 99 11.02 3.78 2.23
N PHE A 100 11.19 3.02 1.15
CA PHE A 100 10.74 3.45 -0.17
C PHE A 100 9.22 3.57 -0.23
N LEU A 101 8.47 2.55 0.23
CA LEU A 101 7.00 2.60 0.28
C LEU A 101 6.47 3.78 1.10
N ALA A 102 7.10 4.08 2.23
CA ALA A 102 6.76 5.23 3.07
C ALA A 102 6.97 6.56 2.33
N SER A 103 8.07 6.70 1.58
CA SER A 103 8.33 7.88 0.75
C SER A 103 7.23 8.13 -0.29
N LEU A 104 6.57 7.07 -0.76
CA LEU A 104 5.45 7.19 -1.71
C LEU A 104 4.26 7.92 -1.11
N LEU A 105 4.06 7.93 0.21
CA LEU A 105 2.99 8.67 0.88
C LEU A 105 3.16 10.20 0.72
N ALA A 106 4.41 10.68 0.71
CA ALA A 106 4.74 12.10 0.54
C ALA A 106 4.72 12.55 -0.93
N SER A 107 4.85 11.63 -1.89
CA SER A 107 4.89 11.95 -3.32
C SER A 107 3.53 12.45 -3.84
N LYS A 108 3.50 13.57 -4.58
CA LYS A 108 2.27 14.05 -5.24
C LYS A 108 1.92 13.23 -6.49
N GLU A 109 2.93 12.65 -7.13
CA GLU A 109 2.76 11.88 -8.37
C GLU A 109 2.22 10.47 -8.12
N TYR A 110 2.49 9.92 -6.94
CA TYR A 110 1.98 8.62 -6.54
C TYR A 110 0.57 8.74 -5.94
N ARG A 111 -0.44 8.25 -6.68
CA ARG A 111 -1.85 8.37 -6.29
C ARG A 111 -2.37 7.15 -5.52
N ALA A 112 -1.70 6.02 -5.66
CA ALA A 112 -2.13 4.72 -5.14
C ALA A 112 -1.76 4.51 -3.65
N LYS A 113 -2.08 5.49 -2.78
CA LYS A 113 -1.61 5.54 -1.37
C LYS A 113 -1.96 4.30 -0.55
N PHE A 114 -3.18 3.79 -0.71
CA PHE A 114 -3.65 2.53 -0.14
C PHE A 114 -2.63 1.41 -0.30
N TYR A 115 -2.16 1.18 -1.53
CA TYR A 115 -1.22 0.10 -1.83
C TYR A 115 0.15 0.26 -1.17
N ALA A 116 0.62 1.49 -1.01
CA ALA A 116 1.86 1.75 -0.27
C ALA A 116 1.67 1.45 1.23
N MET A 117 0.55 1.88 1.83
CA MET A 117 0.23 1.57 3.22
C MET A 117 0.06 0.07 3.46
N THR A 118 -0.64 -0.62 2.56
CA THR A 118 -0.82 -2.06 2.65
C THR A 118 0.52 -2.79 2.58
N GLY A 119 1.43 -2.35 1.71
CA GLY A 119 2.79 -2.87 1.64
C GLY A 119 3.60 -2.65 2.92
N ILE A 120 3.49 -1.47 3.54
CA ILE A 120 4.16 -1.16 4.82
C ILE A 120 3.66 -2.08 5.95
N LEU A 121 2.34 -2.33 6.00
CA LEU A 121 1.73 -3.19 7.02
C LEU A 121 1.90 -4.69 6.76
N TYR A 122 2.34 -5.10 5.57
CA TYR A 122 2.53 -6.52 5.25
C TYR A 122 3.57 -7.20 6.14
N LYS A 123 4.64 -6.49 6.50
CA LYS A 123 5.70 -6.97 7.41
C LYS A 123 6.04 -5.91 8.45
N GLU A 124 5.37 -6.05 9.58
CA GLU A 124 5.38 -5.12 10.71
C GLU A 124 6.77 -4.90 11.36
N ASP A 125 7.65 -5.90 11.36
CA ASP A 125 8.95 -5.82 12.03
C ASP A 125 9.87 -4.72 11.47
N ALA A 126 9.66 -4.34 10.20
CA ALA A 126 10.38 -3.25 9.52
C ALA A 126 9.54 -1.97 9.40
N ALA A 127 8.35 -1.92 9.99
CA ALA A 127 7.39 -0.85 9.77
C ALA A 127 7.79 0.46 10.44
N HIS A 128 8.61 0.44 11.51
CA HIS A 128 9.02 1.64 12.27
C HIS A 128 9.67 2.74 11.41
N SER A 129 10.38 2.37 10.33
CA SER A 129 11.01 3.36 9.43
C SER A 129 10.00 4.22 8.68
N ALA A 130 8.73 3.80 8.62
CA ALA A 130 7.67 4.54 7.94
C ALA A 130 7.04 5.66 8.81
N LEU A 131 7.29 5.67 10.13
CA LEU A 131 6.55 6.51 11.08
C LEU A 131 6.58 8.00 10.73
N PRO A 132 7.73 8.63 10.40
CA PRO A 132 7.75 10.04 10.03
C PRO A 132 6.85 10.36 8.82
N PHE A 133 6.87 9.49 7.81
CA PHE A 133 6.08 9.68 6.58
C PHE A 133 4.59 9.43 6.79
N VAL A 134 4.22 8.40 7.56
CA VAL A 134 2.81 8.10 7.87
C VAL A 134 2.21 9.21 8.71
N LEU A 135 2.96 9.72 9.70
CA LEU A 135 2.54 10.82 10.55
C LEU A 135 2.34 12.11 9.75
N GLU A 136 3.30 12.46 8.88
CA GLU A 136 3.17 13.62 8.00
C GLU A 136 1.97 13.50 7.05
N TYR A 137 1.79 12.32 6.43
CA TYR A 137 0.67 12.05 5.54
C TYR A 137 -0.66 12.20 6.29
N SER A 138 -0.80 11.54 7.44
CA SER A 138 -2.05 11.51 8.18
C SER A 138 -2.39 12.88 8.76
N ALA A 139 -1.41 13.64 9.25
CA ALA A 139 -1.60 15.04 9.67
C ALA A 139 -2.14 15.93 8.54
N LYS A 140 -1.63 15.76 7.31
CA LYS A 140 -2.14 16.48 6.13
C LYS A 140 -3.54 16.02 5.74
N ALA A 141 -3.78 14.70 5.72
CA ALA A 141 -5.08 14.12 5.36
C ALA A 141 -6.19 14.53 6.33
N THR A 142 -5.85 14.73 7.61
CA THR A 142 -6.78 15.12 8.67
C THR A 142 -6.96 16.62 8.86
N LYS A 143 -6.27 17.47 8.07
CA LYS A 143 -6.36 18.93 8.19
C LYS A 143 -7.75 19.48 7.82
N GLY A 144 -8.53 18.78 6.98
CA GLY A 144 -9.87 19.19 6.57
C GLY A 144 -10.96 18.34 7.21
N CYS A 145 -11.75 18.90 8.11
CA CYS A 145 -12.77 18.16 8.90
C CYS A 145 -13.80 17.40 8.04
N LYS A 146 -14.12 17.86 6.82
CA LYS A 146 -15.09 17.20 5.91
C LYS A 146 -14.48 16.14 4.98
N VAL A 147 -13.15 16.08 4.88
CA VAL A 147 -12.42 15.20 3.92
C VAL A 147 -11.99 13.87 4.58
N LEU A 148 -12.21 13.73 5.88
CA LEU A 148 -11.90 12.53 6.67
C LEU A 148 -12.64 11.26 6.22
N ALA A 149 -13.68 11.39 5.40
CA ALA A 149 -14.55 10.26 5.03
C ALA A 149 -13.89 9.25 4.10
N LYS A 150 -12.79 9.65 3.43
CA LYS A 150 -12.14 8.87 2.38
C LYS A 150 -10.65 9.18 2.35
N THR A 151 -9.90 8.86 3.41
CA THR A 151 -8.43 8.90 3.28
C THR A 151 -8.05 7.94 2.15
N ALA A 152 -7.09 8.32 1.32
CA ALA A 152 -6.65 7.45 0.22
C ALA A 152 -5.95 6.17 0.72
N CYS A 153 -5.78 6.04 2.04
CA CYS A 153 -5.25 4.88 2.74
C CYS A 153 -6.33 4.07 3.47
N GLU A 154 -7.61 4.46 3.40
CA GLU A 154 -8.75 3.72 3.97
C GLU A 154 -8.58 3.40 5.48
N GLY A 155 -7.99 4.33 6.23
CA GLY A 155 -7.74 4.18 7.68
C GLY A 155 -6.53 3.32 8.06
N LEU A 156 -5.80 2.76 7.09
CA LEU A 156 -4.55 2.02 7.37
C LEU A 156 -3.46 2.92 7.97
N ASP A 157 -3.46 4.21 7.64
CA ASP A 157 -2.56 5.19 8.25
C ASP A 157 -2.87 5.40 9.75
N TRP A 158 -4.15 5.37 10.14
CA TRP A 158 -4.55 5.48 11.54
C TRP A 158 -4.27 4.20 12.32
N LEU A 159 -4.50 3.03 11.70
CA LEU A 159 -4.11 1.74 12.25
C LEU A 159 -2.61 1.71 12.56
N TYR A 160 -1.80 2.12 11.58
CA TYR A 160 -0.36 2.20 11.73
C TYR A 160 0.02 3.12 12.89
N LEU A 161 -0.55 4.34 12.96
CA LEU A 161 -0.24 5.28 14.04
C LEU A 161 -0.71 4.76 15.41
N ALA A 162 -1.83 4.04 15.49
CA ALA A 162 -2.30 3.45 16.73
C ALA A 162 -1.32 2.37 17.24
N ARG A 163 -0.73 1.59 16.34
CA ARG A 163 0.27 0.56 16.67
C ARG A 163 1.63 1.15 17.06
N TYR A 164 2.12 2.14 16.30
CA TYR A 164 3.54 2.56 16.38
C TYR A 164 3.75 3.99 16.84
N GLY A 165 2.74 4.85 16.70
CA GLY A 165 2.85 6.29 16.91
C GLY A 165 2.06 6.81 18.11
N ALA A 166 1.29 5.97 18.82
CA ALA A 166 0.33 6.44 19.82
C ALA A 166 0.95 7.21 21.00
N HIS A 167 2.23 7.01 21.29
CA HIS A 167 2.96 7.75 22.31
C HIS A 167 3.39 9.17 21.87
N LEU A 168 3.25 9.49 20.57
CA LEU A 168 3.67 10.78 20.01
C LEU A 168 2.55 11.82 20.13
N PRO A 169 2.84 13.04 20.59
CA PRO A 169 1.84 14.11 20.70
C PRO A 169 1.13 14.41 19.36
N GLN A 170 1.86 14.38 18.26
CA GLN A 170 1.31 14.64 16.93
C GLN A 170 0.30 13.58 16.48
N ALA A 171 0.49 12.31 16.87
CA ALA A 171 -0.47 11.25 16.60
C ALA A 171 -1.73 11.44 17.45
N GLN A 172 -1.58 11.87 18.70
CA GLN A 172 -2.72 12.19 19.57
C GLN A 172 -3.59 13.31 19.00
N GLU A 173 -2.98 14.38 18.48
CA GLU A 173 -3.72 15.44 17.79
C GLU A 173 -4.52 14.93 16.57
N ILE A 174 -4.00 13.92 15.87
CA ILE A 174 -4.70 13.29 14.75
C ILE A 174 -5.90 12.49 15.27
N PHE A 175 -5.72 11.67 16.30
CA PHE A 175 -6.80 10.87 16.90
C PHE A 175 -7.91 11.75 17.48
N ASP A 176 -7.57 12.82 18.19
CA ASP A 176 -8.54 13.79 18.72
C ASP A 176 -9.39 14.40 17.61
N LYS A 177 -8.76 14.76 16.48
CA LYS A 177 -9.48 15.28 15.32
C LYS A 177 -10.41 14.24 14.71
N ILE A 178 -9.98 12.98 14.60
CA ILE A 178 -10.80 11.88 14.09
C ILE A 178 -12.02 11.68 14.99
N ASN A 179 -11.82 11.53 16.30
CA ASN A 179 -12.89 11.36 17.28
C ASN A 179 -13.90 12.52 17.26
N LYS A 180 -13.40 13.77 17.30
CA LYS A 180 -14.24 14.97 17.23
C LYS A 180 -15.07 15.06 15.95
N ASN A 181 -14.59 14.49 14.86
CA ASN A 181 -15.21 14.54 13.55
C ASN A 181 -15.74 13.17 13.08
N ARG A 182 -16.01 12.22 13.99
CA ARG A 182 -16.43 10.85 13.69
C ARG A 182 -17.54 10.75 12.65
N LYS A 183 -18.52 11.66 12.66
CA LYS A 183 -19.63 11.71 11.69
C LYS A 183 -19.18 11.83 10.22
N TYR A 184 -17.92 12.20 9.98
CA TYR A 184 -17.30 12.30 8.68
C TYR A 184 -16.28 11.19 8.44
N VAL A 185 -16.24 10.15 9.25
CA VAL A 185 -15.35 9.00 9.08
C VAL A 185 -16.20 7.82 8.62
N ASP A 186 -15.63 6.93 7.81
CA ASP A 186 -16.29 5.66 7.49
C ASP A 186 -16.56 4.88 8.79
N GLU A 187 -17.83 4.60 9.09
CA GLU A 187 -18.23 3.98 10.35
C GLU A 187 -17.68 2.55 10.49
N ASN A 188 -17.50 1.81 9.40
CA ASN A 188 -16.93 0.46 9.45
C ASN A 188 -15.45 0.52 9.82
N VAL A 189 -14.70 1.45 9.22
CA VAL A 189 -13.30 1.69 9.56
C VAL A 189 -13.17 2.12 11.02
N PHE A 190 -13.96 3.11 11.44
CA PHE A 190 -13.91 3.63 12.82
C PHE A 190 -14.28 2.54 13.85
N THR A 191 -15.36 1.79 13.61
CA THR A 191 -15.80 0.72 14.51
C THR A 191 -14.73 -0.37 14.66
N ARG A 192 -14.08 -0.77 13.55
CA ARG A 192 -12.96 -1.74 13.60
C ARG A 192 -11.81 -1.20 14.43
N LEU A 193 -11.38 0.04 14.18
CA LEU A 193 -10.31 0.69 14.92
C LEU A 193 -10.63 0.85 16.41
N ALA A 194 -11.87 1.21 16.76
CA ALA A 194 -12.32 1.33 18.14
C ALA A 194 -12.40 -0.01 18.87
N GLY A 195 -12.71 -1.10 18.18
CA GLY A 195 -12.63 -2.43 18.81
C GLY A 195 -11.21 -2.92 19.03
N GLU A 196 -10.25 -2.53 18.19
CA GLU A 196 -8.84 -2.87 18.39
C GLU A 196 -8.13 -1.93 19.38
N PHE A 197 -8.47 -0.64 19.37
CA PHE A 197 -7.85 0.41 20.17
C PHE A 197 -8.90 1.29 20.87
N PRO A 198 -9.71 0.74 21.79
CA PRO A 198 -10.79 1.47 22.45
C PRO A 198 -10.31 2.65 23.31
N GLN A 199 -9.04 2.62 23.75
CA GLN A 199 -8.39 3.71 24.46
C GLN A 199 -8.02 4.90 23.57
N ILE A 200 -8.03 4.72 22.24
CA ILE A 200 -7.70 5.75 21.25
C ILE A 200 -8.96 6.23 20.53
N PHE A 201 -9.79 5.32 20.04
CA PHE A 201 -11.00 5.64 19.28
C PHE A 201 -12.24 5.36 20.12
N THR A 202 -12.92 6.43 20.54
CA THR A 202 -14.06 6.35 21.44
C THR A 202 -15.38 6.31 20.67
N ILE A 203 -16.18 5.29 20.95
CA ILE A 203 -17.55 5.10 20.43
C ILE A 203 -18.55 5.89 21.26
#